data_AF-A0A1M7JTR7-F1
#
_entry.id   AF-A0A1M7JTR7-F1
#
_cell.length_a   1.000
_cell.length_b   1.000
_cell.length_c   1.000
_cell.angle_alpha   90.00
_cell.angle_beta   90.00
_cell.angle_gamma   90.00
#
_symmetry.space_group_name_H-M   'P 1'
#
loop_
_entity.id
_entity.type
_entity.pdbx_description
1 polymer ?
#
loop_
_entity_poly.entity_id
_entity_poly.type
_entity_poly.pdbx_seq_one_letter_code
_entity_poly.pdbx_strand_id
1 'polypeptide(L)'
;MPGVDWRAITRWTQRLGRRGFPFMVLRSRRTAMGHVRAAARAAMFAHLPLWQRWPLRSVMTLLWPVGALLETRRCLFQAPADGRVHGKWQTVRQGFQMWWLAMLHNVPPLEFSSYNLARKSHRALAADYFYWCENDLLRALNTRRRANIDDVQDKARFAEICRLHGLPCIPTLAVFRRGMREGEYPQLPADEPRLWIKDLAGKQGSGTQQWQLDNGVYQDSAGRSLTPARLAQHLLQRDCIVQPWLSTHPALAAPANGPLVVVRVVTGILPSGDVHRVACMLSMPNGRHRPILCAIDDDTCQVSRILSVDGSAAHSHPVSGHTFVGMRVPHWHACIELACNAHRLGFQRFAFLGWDVAITADGPLLVETNAGWGAMHHQMIEDKPLGDTPFATIAMAHLESPPCA
;
A
#
# COMPACT_ATOMS: atom_id res chain seq x y z
N MET A 1 30.18 34.84 -0.11
CA MET A 1 29.27 33.87 -0.76
C MET A 1 29.07 32.71 0.21
N PRO A 2 27.83 32.38 0.63
CA PRO A 2 27.62 31.27 1.54
C PRO A 2 28.08 29.98 0.87
N GLY A 3 28.87 29.18 1.59
CA GLY A 3 29.40 27.92 1.10
C GLY A 3 28.28 26.99 0.66
N VAL A 4 28.34 26.55 -0.59
CA VAL A 4 27.35 25.65 -1.17
C VAL A 4 27.40 24.31 -0.42
N ASP A 5 26.31 23.92 0.26
CA ASP A 5 26.20 22.61 0.90
C ASP A 5 26.01 21.51 -0.17
N TRP A 6 27.13 21.01 -0.66
CA TRP A 6 27.19 19.91 -1.63
C TRP A 6 26.47 18.64 -1.15
N ARG A 7 26.35 18.41 0.16
CA ARG A 7 25.62 17.24 0.71
C ARG A 7 24.11 17.46 0.64
N ALA A 8 23.63 18.67 0.90
CA ALA A 8 22.23 19.01 0.68
C ALA A 8 21.85 18.90 -0.81
N ILE A 9 22.68 19.44 -1.71
CA ILE A 9 22.46 19.35 -3.16
C ILE A 9 22.46 17.89 -3.62
N THR A 10 23.41 17.08 -3.16
CA THR A 10 23.47 15.64 -3.51
C THR A 10 22.23 14.87 -3.03
N ARG A 11 21.74 15.16 -1.81
CA ARG A 11 20.50 14.56 -1.31
C ARG A 11 19.28 15.02 -2.11
N TRP A 12 19.25 16.29 -2.52
CA TRP A 12 18.20 16.85 -3.36
C TRP A 12 18.19 16.24 -4.77
N THR A 13 19.35 16.17 -5.43
CA THR A 13 19.51 15.54 -6.75
C THR A 13 19.19 14.05 -6.70
N GLN A 14 19.54 13.33 -5.63
CA GLN A 14 19.12 11.93 -5.46
C GLN A 14 17.61 11.80 -5.22
N ARG A 15 16.98 12.68 -4.45
CA ARG A 15 15.52 12.67 -4.23
C ARG A 15 14.74 12.98 -5.49
N LEU A 16 15.20 13.93 -6.30
CA LEU A 16 14.61 14.23 -7.62
C LEU A 16 14.93 13.11 -8.63
N GLY A 17 16.16 12.62 -8.61
CA GLY A 17 16.69 11.48 -9.37
C GLY A 17 16.08 10.13 -9.02
N ARG A 18 15.15 10.11 -8.08
CA ARG A 18 14.30 8.97 -7.71
C ARG A 18 12.95 9.01 -8.44
N ARG A 19 12.47 10.21 -8.82
CA ARG A 19 11.10 10.44 -9.30
C ARG A 19 10.85 10.29 -10.81
N GLY A 20 11.85 10.05 -11.64
CA GLY A 20 11.73 9.87 -13.10
C GLY A 20 11.75 11.18 -13.88
N PHE A 21 11.62 11.07 -15.20
CA PHE A 21 11.23 12.21 -16.04
C PHE A 21 9.74 12.53 -15.85
N PRO A 22 9.34 13.81 -15.96
CA PRO A 22 7.94 14.21 -15.94
C PRO A 22 7.25 14.00 -17.31
N PHE A 23 7.82 13.15 -18.16
CA PHE A 23 7.30 12.72 -19.46
C PHE A 23 7.92 11.36 -19.84
N MET A 24 7.34 10.68 -20.83
CA MET A 24 7.90 9.44 -21.37
C MET A 24 8.83 9.73 -22.55
N VAL A 25 10.03 9.14 -22.56
CA VAL A 25 11.08 9.39 -23.57
C VAL A 25 10.86 8.56 -24.85
N LEU A 26 10.56 7.26 -24.75
CA LEU A 26 10.37 6.35 -25.90
C LEU A 26 9.27 5.30 -25.66
N ARG A 27 8.77 4.72 -26.78
CA ARG A 27 8.09 3.41 -27.00
C ARG A 27 6.93 2.94 -26.11
N SER A 28 6.70 3.46 -24.91
CA SER A 28 5.71 2.87 -24.00
C SER A 28 4.26 3.12 -24.42
N ARG A 29 3.96 4.19 -25.17
CA ARG A 29 2.57 4.54 -25.55
C ARG A 29 1.86 3.50 -26.44
N ARG A 30 2.53 2.43 -26.85
CA ARG A 30 1.90 1.37 -27.66
C ARG A 30 1.00 0.43 -26.85
N THR A 31 1.15 0.39 -25.52
CA THR A 31 0.30 -0.40 -24.63
C THR A 31 -0.61 0.51 -23.80
N ALA A 32 -1.77 0.00 -23.38
CA ALA A 32 -2.66 0.72 -22.47
C ALA A 32 -1.89 1.18 -21.22
N MET A 33 -1.03 0.32 -20.69
CA MET A 33 -0.23 0.66 -19.53
C MET A 33 0.75 1.80 -19.80
N GLY A 34 1.43 1.82 -20.95
CA GLY A 34 2.33 2.93 -21.22
C GLY A 34 1.62 4.27 -21.51
N HIS A 35 0.35 4.28 -21.92
CA HIS A 35 -0.50 5.48 -21.88
C HIS A 35 -0.79 5.93 -20.45
N VAL A 36 -1.21 5.01 -19.59
CA VAL A 36 -1.44 5.26 -18.15
C VAL A 36 -0.20 5.86 -17.50
N ARG A 37 0.98 5.30 -17.77
CA ARG A 37 2.26 5.82 -17.27
C ARG A 37 2.56 7.21 -17.83
N ALA A 38 2.34 7.44 -19.12
CA ALA A 38 2.53 8.77 -19.70
C ALA A 38 1.63 9.83 -19.04
N ALA A 39 0.37 9.49 -18.77
CA ALA A 39 -0.56 10.34 -18.05
C ALA A 39 -0.11 10.58 -16.59
N ALA A 40 0.36 9.55 -15.89
CA ALA A 40 0.91 9.66 -14.54
C ALA A 40 2.09 10.65 -14.48
N ARG A 41 3.01 10.56 -15.44
CA ARG A 41 4.16 11.47 -15.54
C ARG A 41 3.74 12.89 -15.88
N ALA A 42 2.78 13.05 -16.78
CA ALA A 42 2.23 14.36 -17.12
C ALA A 42 1.54 15.00 -15.91
N ALA A 43 0.90 14.21 -15.04
CA ALA A 43 0.25 14.66 -13.81
C ALA A 43 1.22 15.04 -12.69
N MET A 44 2.53 14.77 -12.82
CA MET A 44 3.51 15.23 -11.84
C MET A 44 3.46 16.74 -11.67
N PHE A 45 3.35 17.18 -10.42
CA PHE A 45 3.18 18.58 -10.01
C PHE A 45 1.93 19.27 -10.57
N ALA A 46 0.90 18.53 -10.98
CA ALA A 46 -0.34 19.12 -11.47
C ALA A 46 -1.07 19.97 -10.40
N HIS A 47 -0.76 19.78 -9.13
CA HIS A 47 -1.28 20.58 -8.01
C HIS A 47 -0.59 21.94 -7.86
N LEU A 48 0.52 22.19 -8.56
CA LEU A 48 1.26 23.46 -8.50
C LEU A 48 0.86 24.37 -9.67
N PRO A 49 0.87 25.71 -9.46
CA PRO A 49 0.63 26.66 -10.54
C PRO A 49 1.72 26.56 -11.62
N LEU A 50 1.38 26.97 -12.86
CA LEU A 50 2.23 26.77 -14.03
C LEU A 50 3.65 27.34 -13.86
N TRP A 51 3.78 28.52 -13.24
CA TRP A 51 5.06 29.19 -13.02
C TRP A 51 5.99 28.44 -12.06
N GLN A 52 5.46 27.60 -11.15
CA GLN A 52 6.27 26.70 -10.32
C GLN A 52 6.51 25.35 -11.01
N ARG A 53 5.49 24.86 -11.71
CA ARG A 53 5.51 23.55 -12.38
C ARG A 53 6.59 23.47 -13.46
N TRP A 54 6.70 24.47 -14.32
CA TRP A 54 7.67 24.46 -15.42
C TRP A 54 9.13 24.45 -14.95
N PRO A 55 9.58 25.34 -14.05
CA PRO A 55 10.93 25.29 -13.49
C PRO A 55 11.24 23.95 -12.82
N LEU A 56 10.32 23.40 -12.01
CA LEU A 56 10.52 22.11 -11.36
C LEU A 56 10.68 20.97 -12.36
N ARG A 57 9.86 20.94 -13.42
CA ARG A 57 9.98 19.93 -14.49
C ARG A 57 11.29 20.08 -15.26
N SER A 58 11.74 21.31 -15.54
CA SER A 58 13.01 21.57 -16.22
C SER A 58 14.19 21.11 -15.36
N VAL A 59 14.21 21.50 -14.08
CA VAL A 59 15.24 21.08 -13.11
C VAL A 59 15.28 19.55 -12.99
N MET A 60 14.13 18.89 -12.88
CA MET A 60 14.07 17.43 -12.84
C MET A 60 14.61 16.78 -14.11
N THR A 61 14.25 17.31 -15.29
CA THR A 61 14.70 16.76 -16.57
C THR A 61 16.22 16.87 -16.72
N LEU A 62 16.81 17.97 -16.26
CA LEU A 62 18.27 18.18 -16.30
C LEU A 62 19.03 17.34 -15.27
N LEU A 63 18.48 17.19 -14.07
CA LEU A 63 19.15 16.49 -12.96
C LEU A 63 18.91 14.98 -12.98
N TRP A 64 17.87 14.49 -13.67
CA TRP A 64 17.50 13.08 -13.68
C TRP A 64 18.63 12.16 -14.17
N PRO A 65 19.33 12.40 -15.29
CA PRO A 65 20.36 11.48 -15.76
C PRO A 65 21.50 11.27 -14.75
N VAL A 66 21.88 12.34 -14.05
CA VAL A 66 22.87 12.31 -12.96
C VAL A 66 22.32 11.57 -11.75
N GLY A 67 21.08 11.88 -11.35
CA GLY A 67 20.40 11.22 -10.25
C GLY A 67 20.22 9.71 -10.48
N ALA A 68 19.85 9.31 -11.69
CA ALA A 68 19.70 7.92 -12.10
C ALA A 68 21.04 7.17 -12.08
N LEU A 69 22.13 7.82 -12.49
CA LEU A 69 23.49 7.24 -12.39
C LEU A 69 23.93 7.04 -10.94
N LEU A 70 23.73 8.06 -10.09
CA LEU A 70 24.04 7.98 -8.65
C LEU A 70 23.22 6.89 -7.94
N GLU A 71 21.94 6.80 -8.28
CA GLU A 71 21.05 5.78 -7.73
C GLU A 71 21.40 4.39 -8.25
N THR A 72 21.75 4.25 -9.53
CA THR A 72 22.26 2.99 -10.10
C THR A 72 23.49 2.51 -9.35
N ARG A 73 24.46 3.40 -9.14
CA ARG A 73 25.66 3.11 -8.34
C ARG A 73 25.27 2.65 -6.94
N ARG A 74 24.37 3.37 -6.26
CA ARG A 74 23.89 3.03 -4.92
C ARG A 74 23.25 1.64 -4.88
N CYS A 75 22.37 1.32 -5.83
CA CYS A 75 21.71 0.03 -5.94
C CYS A 75 22.70 -1.12 -6.18
N LEU A 76 23.74 -0.92 -6.99
CA LEU A 76 24.80 -1.93 -7.18
C LEU A 76 25.60 -2.18 -5.89
N PHE A 77 25.92 -1.12 -5.13
CA PHE A 77 26.63 -1.27 -3.85
C PHE A 77 25.77 -1.85 -2.72
N GLN A 78 24.47 -1.55 -2.72
CA GLN A 78 23.51 -1.99 -1.71
C GLN A 78 22.75 -3.25 -2.12
N ALA A 79 23.12 -3.89 -3.24
CA ALA A 79 22.46 -5.10 -3.70
C ALA A 79 22.58 -6.21 -2.62
N PRO A 80 21.47 -6.90 -2.28
CA PRO A 80 21.49 -8.03 -1.36
C PRO A 80 22.32 -9.18 -1.96
N ALA A 81 22.82 -10.08 -1.10
CA ALA A 81 23.85 -11.06 -1.44
C ALA A 81 23.41 -12.05 -2.54
N ASP A 82 22.12 -12.35 -2.61
CA ASP A 82 21.44 -13.18 -3.61
C ASP A 82 21.34 -12.53 -5.01
N GLY A 83 21.29 -11.19 -5.07
CA GLY A 83 21.23 -10.41 -6.30
C GLY A 83 22.57 -9.83 -6.75
N ARG A 84 23.65 -10.05 -6.01
CA ARG A 84 24.99 -9.56 -6.36
C ARG A 84 25.59 -10.37 -7.49
N VAL A 85 25.88 -9.67 -8.58
CA VAL A 85 26.50 -10.28 -9.74
C VAL A 85 28.00 -10.38 -9.53
N HIS A 86 28.56 -11.60 -9.66
CA HIS A 86 29.98 -11.87 -9.45
C HIS A 86 30.80 -11.56 -10.71
N GLY A 87 31.63 -10.52 -10.65
CA GLY A 87 32.61 -10.18 -11.69
C GLY A 87 32.42 -8.77 -12.27
N LYS A 88 33.53 -8.03 -12.39
CA LYS A 88 33.56 -6.61 -12.78
C LYS A 88 32.74 -6.31 -14.05
N TRP A 89 32.89 -7.14 -15.09
CA TRP A 89 32.17 -6.95 -16.37
C TRP A 89 30.66 -7.14 -16.24
N GLN A 90 30.22 -8.10 -15.44
CA GLN A 90 28.81 -8.38 -15.27
C GLN A 90 28.14 -7.28 -14.41
N THR A 91 28.84 -6.76 -13.39
CA THR A 91 28.41 -5.58 -12.62
C THR A 91 28.27 -4.35 -13.52
N VAL A 92 29.25 -4.08 -14.39
CA VAL A 92 29.18 -2.96 -15.35
C VAL A 92 28.00 -3.13 -16.31
N ARG A 93 27.79 -4.33 -16.84
CA ARG A 93 26.67 -4.64 -17.72
C ARG A 93 25.32 -4.44 -17.02
N GLN A 94 25.16 -4.90 -15.78
CA GLN A 94 23.93 -4.70 -15.02
C GLN A 94 23.70 -3.21 -14.71
N GLY A 95 24.74 -2.48 -14.32
CA GLY A 95 24.68 -1.04 -14.12
C GLY A 95 24.25 -0.29 -15.38
N PHE A 96 24.82 -0.63 -16.53
CA PHE A 96 24.42 -0.07 -17.80
C PHE A 96 22.96 -0.39 -18.13
N GLN A 97 22.50 -1.63 -17.92
CA GLN A 97 21.10 -2.00 -18.15
C GLN A 97 20.12 -1.23 -17.26
N MET A 98 20.43 -1.10 -15.98
CA MET A 98 19.64 -0.36 -15.01
C MET A 98 19.54 1.12 -15.39
N TRP A 99 20.68 1.75 -15.71
CA TRP A 99 20.72 3.14 -16.16
C TRP A 99 20.01 3.33 -17.51
N TRP A 100 20.21 2.43 -18.47
CA TRP A 100 19.54 2.44 -19.77
C TRP A 100 18.00 2.40 -19.63
N LEU A 101 17.48 1.52 -18.78
CA LEU A 101 16.04 1.44 -18.51
C LEU A 101 15.53 2.69 -17.79
N ALA A 102 16.32 3.27 -16.88
CA ALA A 102 15.98 4.54 -16.23
C ALA A 102 15.89 5.69 -17.24
N MET A 103 16.78 5.71 -18.23
CA MET A 103 16.83 6.76 -19.24
C MET A 103 15.74 6.62 -20.30
N LEU A 104 15.47 5.41 -20.80
CA LEU A 104 14.53 5.22 -21.91
C LEU A 104 13.11 4.88 -21.50
N HIS A 105 12.97 4.10 -20.42
CA HIS A 105 11.70 3.55 -19.96
C HIS A 105 11.24 4.18 -18.63
N ASN A 106 11.96 5.17 -18.10
CA ASN A 106 11.65 5.81 -16.81
C ASN A 106 11.54 4.83 -15.64
N VAL A 107 12.28 3.73 -15.71
CA VAL A 107 12.33 2.71 -14.64
C VAL A 107 13.22 3.21 -13.52
N PRO A 108 12.71 3.44 -12.30
CA PRO A 108 13.58 3.82 -11.19
C PRO A 108 14.61 2.72 -10.90
N PRO A 109 15.91 3.05 -10.72
CA PRO A 109 16.95 2.07 -10.47
C PRO A 109 16.67 1.14 -9.28
N LEU A 110 15.97 1.64 -8.25
CA LEU A 110 15.54 0.84 -7.10
C LEU A 110 14.61 -0.31 -7.51
N GLU A 111 13.66 -0.05 -8.42
CA GLU A 111 12.66 -1.02 -8.87
C GLU A 111 13.20 -1.99 -9.91
N PHE A 112 14.38 -1.73 -10.50
CA PHE A 112 15.07 -2.68 -11.37
C PHE A 112 15.34 -4.01 -10.65
N SER A 113 15.85 -3.92 -9.41
CA SER A 113 16.11 -5.11 -8.60
C SER A 113 14.81 -5.68 -8.03
N SER A 114 13.89 -4.83 -7.54
CA SER A 114 12.63 -5.27 -6.96
C SER A 114 11.77 -6.10 -7.91
N TYR A 115 11.72 -5.75 -9.21
CA TYR A 115 10.95 -6.49 -10.21
C TYR A 115 11.80 -7.48 -11.02
N ASN A 116 13.03 -7.78 -10.58
CA ASN A 116 13.96 -8.71 -11.23
C ASN A 116 14.21 -8.40 -12.73
N LEU A 117 14.28 -7.12 -13.11
CA LEU A 117 14.44 -6.67 -14.51
C LEU A 117 15.82 -6.97 -15.11
N ALA A 118 16.73 -7.58 -14.36
CA ALA A 118 17.92 -8.20 -14.92
C ALA A 118 17.57 -9.41 -15.82
N ARG A 119 16.46 -10.11 -15.52
CA ARG A 119 15.95 -11.23 -16.32
C ARG A 119 15.37 -10.71 -17.63
N LYS A 120 15.73 -11.36 -18.76
CA LYS A 120 15.30 -10.93 -20.10
C LYS A 120 13.77 -10.92 -20.24
N SER A 121 13.07 -11.91 -19.67
CA SER A 121 11.61 -12.00 -19.69
C SER A 121 10.94 -10.81 -19.00
N HIS A 122 11.35 -10.47 -17.77
CA HIS A 122 10.75 -9.36 -17.02
C HIS A 122 11.10 -8.01 -17.64
N ARG A 123 12.34 -7.87 -18.14
CA ARG A 123 12.78 -6.66 -18.83
C ARG A 123 11.97 -6.35 -20.09
N ALA A 124 11.50 -7.37 -20.81
CA ALA A 124 10.64 -7.18 -21.97
C ALA A 124 9.30 -6.53 -21.58
N LEU A 125 8.82 -6.80 -20.36
CA LEU A 125 7.59 -6.28 -19.78
C LEU A 125 7.78 -4.96 -19.01
N ALA A 126 8.97 -4.35 -19.03
CA ALA A 126 9.27 -3.11 -18.29
C ALA A 126 8.36 -1.91 -18.68
N ALA A 127 7.70 -1.97 -19.83
CA ALA A 127 6.70 -0.98 -20.22
C ALA A 127 5.38 -1.12 -19.42
N ASP A 128 5.06 -2.34 -18.98
CA ASP A 128 3.78 -2.74 -18.42
C ASP A 128 3.77 -2.76 -16.87
N TYR A 129 4.93 -2.58 -16.23
CA TYR A 129 5.00 -2.32 -14.80
C TYR A 129 4.55 -0.88 -14.45
N PHE A 130 3.90 -0.73 -13.30
CA PHE A 130 3.62 0.58 -12.69
C PHE A 130 4.70 0.89 -11.65
N TYR A 131 5.32 2.07 -11.74
CA TYR A 131 6.45 2.43 -10.91
C TYR A 131 6.05 3.39 -9.78
N TRP A 132 6.76 3.37 -8.65
CA TRP A 132 6.35 4.14 -7.46
C TRP A 132 6.20 5.65 -7.71
N CYS A 133 6.96 6.21 -8.65
CA CYS A 133 6.91 7.61 -9.01
C CYS A 133 5.74 7.97 -9.93
N GLU A 134 4.94 7.00 -10.33
CA GLU A 134 3.70 7.15 -11.09
C GLU A 134 2.46 7.15 -10.17
N ASN A 135 2.63 6.90 -8.87
CA ASN A 135 1.53 6.87 -7.88
C ASN A 135 0.71 8.17 -7.79
N ASP A 136 1.25 9.30 -8.23
CA ASP A 136 0.53 10.57 -8.31
C ASP A 136 -0.72 10.48 -9.23
N LEU A 137 -0.74 9.52 -10.16
CA LEU A 137 -1.91 9.20 -10.97
C LEU A 137 -3.13 8.85 -10.11
N LEU A 138 -2.97 8.04 -9.07
CA LEU A 138 -4.09 7.58 -8.24
C LEU A 138 -4.81 8.78 -7.61
N ARG A 139 -4.04 9.76 -7.11
CA ARG A 139 -4.57 11.03 -6.62
C ARG A 139 -5.27 11.81 -7.73
N ALA A 140 -4.66 11.92 -8.92
CA ALA A 140 -5.26 12.64 -10.04
C ALA A 140 -6.60 12.03 -10.47
N LEU A 141 -6.72 10.70 -10.53
CA LEU A 141 -7.96 10.01 -10.83
C LEU A 141 -9.03 10.25 -9.74
N ASN A 142 -8.65 10.16 -8.47
CA ASN A 142 -9.54 10.44 -7.35
C ASN A 142 -10.05 11.89 -7.37
N THR A 143 -9.19 12.87 -7.70
CA THR A 143 -9.60 14.28 -7.88
C THR A 143 -10.60 14.43 -9.01
N ARG A 144 -10.40 13.78 -10.17
CA ARG A 144 -11.35 13.82 -11.30
C ARG A 144 -12.72 13.26 -10.93
N ARG A 145 -12.77 12.28 -10.04
CA ARG A 145 -14.01 11.67 -9.53
C ARG A 145 -14.58 12.39 -8.30
N ARG A 146 -13.93 13.46 -7.82
CA ARG A 146 -14.29 14.22 -6.61
C ARG A 146 -14.38 13.34 -5.35
N ALA A 147 -13.48 12.36 -5.25
CA ALA A 147 -13.36 11.56 -4.04
C ALA A 147 -12.92 12.45 -2.87
N ASN A 148 -13.61 12.33 -1.74
CA ASN A 148 -13.14 12.96 -0.51
C ASN A 148 -12.14 12.03 0.16
N ILE A 149 -10.87 12.44 0.22
CA ILE A 149 -9.81 11.61 0.80
C ILE A 149 -10.06 11.22 2.26
N ASP A 150 -10.84 12.01 2.99
CA ASP A 150 -11.20 11.73 4.38
C ASP A 150 -12.08 10.48 4.50
N ASP A 151 -12.84 10.11 3.46
CA ASP A 151 -13.65 8.87 3.44
C ASP A 151 -12.80 7.62 3.73
N VAL A 152 -11.51 7.67 3.37
CA VAL A 152 -10.59 6.53 3.50
C VAL A 152 -9.41 6.80 4.44
N GLN A 153 -9.12 8.06 4.77
CA GLN A 153 -8.06 8.40 5.73
C GLN A 153 -8.57 8.48 7.17
N ASP A 154 -9.80 8.94 7.38
CA ASP A 154 -10.42 9.01 8.70
C ASP A 154 -11.12 7.68 9.01
N LYS A 155 -10.60 6.96 10.01
CA LYS A 155 -11.12 5.64 10.37
C LYS A 155 -12.55 5.66 10.90
N ALA A 156 -12.98 6.74 11.56
CA ALA A 156 -14.36 6.85 12.01
C ALA A 156 -15.30 7.09 10.83
N ARG A 157 -14.89 7.95 9.89
CA ARG A 157 -15.65 8.18 8.65
C ARG A 157 -15.75 6.92 7.78
N PHE A 158 -14.67 6.17 7.66
CA PHE A 158 -14.66 4.86 7.00
C PHE A 158 -15.63 3.89 7.66
N ALA A 159 -15.58 3.73 8.98
CA ALA A 159 -16.46 2.85 9.73
C ALA A 159 -17.93 3.25 9.59
N GLU A 160 -18.21 4.56 9.58
CA GLU A 160 -19.55 5.09 9.39
C GLU A 160 -20.11 4.80 8.00
N ILE A 161 -19.31 5.00 6.94
CA ILE A 161 -19.69 4.63 5.57
C ILE A 161 -20.01 3.13 5.50
N CYS A 162 -19.18 2.29 6.13
CA CYS A 162 -19.43 0.84 6.20
C CYS A 162 -20.76 0.53 6.89
N ARG A 163 -21.02 1.15 8.04
CA ARG A 163 -22.27 0.97 8.81
C ARG A 163 -23.51 1.37 8.01
N LEU A 164 -23.49 2.55 7.38
CA LEU A 164 -24.61 3.06 6.57
C LEU A 164 -24.97 2.16 5.39
N HIS A 165 -23.99 1.44 4.83
CA HIS A 165 -24.21 0.52 3.71
C HIS A 165 -24.30 -0.96 4.15
N GLY A 166 -24.37 -1.25 5.45
CA GLY A 166 -24.47 -2.62 5.97
C GLY A 166 -23.26 -3.50 5.65
N LEU A 167 -22.08 -2.91 5.47
CA LEU A 167 -20.84 -3.62 5.12
C LEU A 167 -20.20 -4.23 6.39
N PRO A 168 -19.85 -5.53 6.39
CA PRO A 168 -19.07 -6.15 7.45
C PRO A 168 -17.74 -5.43 7.68
N CYS A 169 -17.64 -4.68 8.76
CA CYS A 169 -16.48 -3.91 9.16
C CYS A 169 -16.18 -4.20 10.63
N ILE A 170 -14.92 -4.05 11.02
CA ILE A 170 -14.54 -4.11 12.43
C ILE A 170 -15.45 -3.18 13.26
N PRO A 171 -16.07 -3.68 14.35
CA PRO A 171 -16.95 -2.87 15.18
C PRO A 171 -16.21 -1.65 15.74
N THR A 172 -16.92 -0.53 15.84
CA THR A 172 -16.41 0.67 16.51
C THR A 172 -17.05 0.77 17.87
N LEU A 173 -16.23 0.71 18.93
CA LEU A 173 -16.69 0.78 20.31
C LEU A 173 -16.81 2.21 20.80
N ALA A 174 -15.89 3.09 20.38
CA ALA A 174 -15.93 4.52 20.67
C ALA A 174 -15.09 5.32 19.68
N VAL A 175 -15.45 6.59 19.49
CA VAL A 175 -14.65 7.57 18.75
C VAL A 175 -14.44 8.81 19.63
N PHE A 176 -13.20 9.27 19.70
CA PHE A 176 -12.79 10.48 20.40
C PHE A 176 -12.22 11.47 19.39
N ARG A 177 -12.74 12.70 19.38
CA ARG A 177 -12.33 13.78 18.47
C ARG A 177 -12.41 15.12 19.19
N ARG A 178 -11.33 15.91 19.14
CA ARG A 178 -11.25 17.27 19.69
C ARG A 178 -11.72 17.38 21.15
N GLY A 179 -11.27 16.46 22.00
CA GLY A 179 -11.63 16.51 23.42
C GLY A 179 -13.03 16.01 23.75
N MET A 180 -13.76 15.46 22.78
CA MET A 180 -15.12 14.95 22.97
C MET A 180 -15.25 13.53 22.47
N ARG A 181 -16.17 12.77 23.06
CA ARG A 181 -16.61 11.47 22.55
C ARG A 181 -17.79 11.68 21.60
N GLU A 182 -17.75 11.07 20.43
CA GLU A 182 -18.88 11.14 19.48
C GLU A 182 -20.10 10.39 20.03
N GLY A 183 -21.29 10.98 19.86
CA GLY A 183 -22.48 10.71 20.68
C GLY A 183 -23.24 9.41 20.40
N GLU A 184 -22.89 8.67 19.34
CA GLU A 184 -23.58 7.42 18.97
C GLU A 184 -23.03 6.18 19.67
N TYR A 185 -21.90 6.31 20.38
CA TYR A 185 -21.21 5.17 21.00
C TYR A 185 -21.55 5.03 22.50
N PRO A 186 -21.83 3.81 23.00
CA PRO A 186 -22.01 3.57 24.43
C PRO A 186 -20.75 3.97 25.23
N GLN A 187 -20.85 4.02 26.56
CA GLN A 187 -19.63 4.07 27.39
C GLN A 187 -18.71 2.91 26.99
N LEU A 188 -17.39 3.13 27.05
CA LEU A 188 -16.40 2.10 26.74
C LEU A 188 -16.85 0.80 27.43
N PRO A 189 -17.11 -0.29 26.69
CA PRO A 189 -17.69 -1.49 27.25
C PRO A 189 -16.82 -1.96 28.42
N ALA A 190 -17.43 -2.08 29.59
CA ALA A 190 -16.74 -2.49 30.81
C ALA A 190 -16.24 -3.94 30.71
N ASP A 191 -16.87 -4.73 29.83
CA ASP A 191 -16.67 -6.17 29.74
C ASP A 191 -15.83 -6.59 28.51
N GLU A 192 -15.39 -5.63 27.68
CA GLU A 192 -14.56 -5.96 26.53
C GLU A 192 -13.16 -6.37 27.00
N PRO A 193 -12.73 -7.63 26.79
CA PRO A 193 -11.51 -8.14 27.41
C PRO A 193 -10.26 -7.43 26.88
N ARG A 194 -10.27 -6.97 25.62
CA ARG A 194 -9.11 -6.36 24.97
C ARG A 194 -9.53 -5.28 23.98
N LEU A 195 -8.91 -4.11 24.11
CA LEU A 195 -9.15 -2.96 23.24
C LEU A 195 -7.95 -2.72 22.32
N TRP A 196 -8.27 -2.34 21.09
CA TRP A 196 -7.31 -1.84 20.12
C TRP A 196 -7.64 -0.39 19.77
N ILE A 197 -6.65 0.49 19.95
CA ILE A 197 -6.82 1.94 19.76
C ILE A 197 -5.94 2.39 18.60
N LYS A 198 -6.50 3.18 17.68
CA LYS A 198 -5.78 3.75 16.52
C LYS A 198 -6.02 5.25 16.44
N ASP A 199 -5.07 6.01 15.91
CA ASP A 199 -5.32 7.40 15.50
C ASP A 199 -6.32 7.46 14.35
N LEU A 200 -7.19 8.47 14.37
CA LEU A 200 -8.18 8.68 13.30
C LEU A 200 -7.52 8.81 11.93
N ALA A 201 -6.51 9.67 11.78
CA ALA A 201 -5.83 9.97 10.52
C ALA A 201 -4.41 9.35 10.37
N GLY A 202 -4.05 8.35 11.18
CA GLY A 202 -2.73 7.73 11.17
C GLY A 202 -2.52 6.70 10.03
N LYS A 203 -1.29 6.61 9.51
CA LYS A 203 -0.83 5.57 8.57
C LYS A 203 0.10 4.57 9.25
N GLN A 204 0.17 3.33 8.75
CA GLN A 204 1.13 2.29 9.18
C GLN A 204 1.15 2.01 10.69
N GLY A 205 -0.03 1.99 11.34
CA GLY A 205 -0.11 1.71 12.78
C GLY A 205 0.45 2.81 13.68
N SER A 206 0.58 4.05 13.17
CA SER A 206 0.93 5.18 14.03
C SER A 206 -0.08 5.36 15.17
N GLY A 207 0.44 5.56 16.38
CA GLY A 207 -0.35 5.80 17.58
C GLY A 207 -1.13 4.60 18.11
N THR A 208 -0.85 3.38 17.66
CA THR A 208 -1.57 2.19 18.12
C THR A 208 -1.31 1.89 19.59
N GLN A 209 -2.36 1.61 20.34
CA GLN A 209 -2.27 1.10 21.70
C GLN A 209 -3.14 -0.14 21.86
N GLN A 210 -2.65 -1.08 22.66
CA GLN A 210 -3.39 -2.24 23.10
C GLN A 210 -3.65 -2.11 24.60
N TRP A 211 -4.88 -2.39 25.02
CA TRP A 211 -5.25 -2.46 26.42
C TRP A 211 -5.93 -3.80 26.70
N GLN A 212 -5.56 -4.46 27.80
CA GLN A 212 -6.15 -5.71 28.26
C GLN A 212 -6.83 -5.49 29.61
N LEU A 213 -8.07 -5.93 29.73
CA LEU A 213 -8.82 -5.89 30.98
C LEU A 213 -8.35 -7.01 31.90
N ASP A 214 -7.92 -6.65 33.10
CA ASP A 214 -7.55 -7.57 34.17
C ASP A 214 -8.09 -7.02 35.51
N ASN A 215 -8.91 -7.81 36.20
CA ASN A 215 -9.55 -7.45 37.47
C ASN A 215 -10.23 -6.05 37.46
N GLY A 216 -10.93 -5.71 36.38
CA GLY A 216 -11.66 -4.43 36.24
C GLY A 216 -10.78 -3.23 35.87
N VAL A 217 -9.50 -3.44 35.55
CA VAL A 217 -8.54 -2.40 35.17
C VAL A 217 -7.91 -2.74 33.82
N TYR A 218 -7.85 -1.76 32.92
CA TYR A 218 -7.17 -1.91 31.64
C TYR A 218 -5.67 -1.67 31.80
N GLN A 219 -4.87 -2.63 31.34
CA GLN A 219 -3.40 -2.59 31.34
C GLN A 219 -2.86 -2.49 29.91
N ASP A 220 -1.90 -1.59 29.67
CA ASP A 220 -1.21 -1.49 28.38
C ASP A 220 0.14 -2.21 28.36
N SER A 221 0.76 -2.30 27.18
CA SER A 221 2.09 -2.91 27.01
C SER A 221 3.23 -2.16 27.71
N ALA A 222 3.00 -0.94 28.19
CA ALA A 222 3.96 -0.13 28.93
C ALA A 222 3.77 -0.26 30.46
N GLY A 223 2.85 -1.11 30.92
CA GLY A 223 2.57 -1.33 32.35
C GLY A 223 1.68 -0.26 32.98
N ARG A 224 1.02 0.59 32.18
CA ARG A 224 0.03 1.55 32.69
C ARG A 224 -1.28 0.84 32.95
N SER A 225 -1.84 1.04 34.13
CA SER A 225 -3.11 0.45 34.56
C SER A 225 -4.14 1.54 34.83
N LEU A 226 -5.23 1.56 34.07
CA LEU A 226 -6.30 2.56 34.15
C LEU A 226 -7.67 1.90 34.28
N THR A 227 -8.53 2.45 35.15
CA THR A 227 -9.94 2.06 35.17
C THR A 227 -10.62 2.48 33.86
N PRO A 228 -11.73 1.85 33.43
CA PRO A 228 -12.43 2.23 32.21
C PRO A 228 -12.76 3.73 32.11
N ALA A 229 -13.15 4.36 33.23
CA ALA A 229 -13.42 5.79 33.30
C ALA A 229 -12.15 6.65 33.10
N ARG A 230 -11.02 6.26 33.72
CA ARG A 230 -9.74 6.95 33.54
C ARG A 230 -9.16 6.74 32.14
N LEU A 231 -9.37 5.57 31.56
CA LEU A 231 -9.01 5.30 30.17
C LEU A 231 -9.80 6.22 29.23
N ALA A 232 -11.13 6.33 29.40
CA ALA A 232 -11.93 7.26 28.62
C ALA A 232 -11.41 8.72 28.73
N GLN A 233 -11.06 9.17 29.94
CA GLN A 233 -10.47 10.49 30.16
C GLN A 233 -9.11 10.65 29.47
N HIS A 234 -8.27 9.62 29.49
CA HIS A 234 -6.99 9.63 28.77
C HIS A 234 -7.21 9.75 27.25
N LEU A 235 -8.22 9.06 26.71
CA LEU A 235 -8.51 9.07 25.27
C LEU A 235 -9.12 10.38 24.77
N LEU A 236 -9.77 11.17 25.63
CA LEU A 236 -10.22 12.53 25.26
C LEU A 236 -9.06 13.43 24.84
N GLN A 237 -7.83 13.15 25.28
CA GLN A 237 -6.66 13.96 24.96
C GLN A 237 -6.14 13.76 23.52
N ARG A 238 -6.74 12.84 22.74
CA ARG A 238 -6.31 12.53 21.38
C ARG A 238 -7.47 12.17 20.45
N ASP A 239 -7.25 12.37 19.16
CA ASP A 239 -8.18 11.99 18.10
C ASP A 239 -7.99 10.51 17.74
N CYS A 240 -8.85 9.64 18.27
CA CYS A 240 -8.68 8.19 18.14
C CYS A 240 -10.01 7.42 18.00
N ILE A 241 -9.88 6.20 17.49
CA ILE A 241 -10.95 5.21 17.40
C ILE A 241 -10.59 4.01 18.28
N VAL A 242 -11.59 3.49 19.00
CA VAL A 242 -11.49 2.30 19.84
C VAL A 242 -12.27 1.18 19.19
N GLN A 243 -11.58 0.05 19.00
CA GLN A 243 -12.09 -1.14 18.32
C GLN A 243 -11.82 -2.37 19.19
N PRO A 244 -12.61 -3.45 19.06
CA PRO A 244 -12.33 -4.68 19.78
C PRO A 244 -11.02 -5.30 19.27
N TRP A 245 -10.41 -6.13 20.11
CA TRP A 245 -9.30 -6.95 19.67
C TRP A 245 -9.80 -8.08 18.77
N LEU A 246 -9.45 -8.04 17.49
CA LEU A 246 -9.74 -9.13 16.57
C LEU A 246 -8.69 -10.22 16.66
N SER A 247 -9.16 -11.47 16.61
CA SER A 247 -8.33 -12.66 16.47
C SER A 247 -8.44 -13.24 15.08
N THR A 248 -7.31 -13.62 14.50
CA THR A 248 -7.31 -14.31 13.21
C THR A 248 -8.00 -15.67 13.29
N HIS A 249 -8.57 -16.11 12.16
CA HIS A 249 -9.19 -17.43 12.02
C HIS A 249 -8.27 -18.56 12.55
N PRO A 250 -8.79 -19.53 13.35
CA PRO A 250 -7.98 -20.57 14.00
C PRO A 250 -7.03 -21.34 13.07
N ALA A 251 -7.47 -21.65 11.86
CA ALA A 251 -6.65 -22.32 10.84
C ALA A 251 -5.36 -21.55 10.45
N LEU A 252 -5.31 -20.23 10.66
CA LEU A 252 -4.16 -19.38 10.35
C LEU A 252 -3.41 -18.90 11.60
N ALA A 253 -3.97 -19.10 12.80
CA ALA A 253 -3.44 -18.52 14.04
C ALA A 253 -2.03 -19.05 14.39
N ALA A 254 -1.86 -20.37 14.40
CA ALA A 254 -0.56 -20.99 14.69
C ALA A 254 0.51 -20.66 13.61
N PRO A 255 0.19 -20.75 12.30
CA PRO A 255 1.14 -20.38 11.26
C PRO A 255 1.56 -18.90 11.31
N ALA A 256 0.61 -17.96 11.46
CA ALA A 256 0.86 -16.52 11.34
C ALA A 256 1.55 -15.89 12.55
N ASN A 257 1.47 -16.51 13.73
CA ASN A 257 2.11 -16.05 14.97
C ASN A 257 1.93 -14.53 15.22
N GLY A 258 0.70 -14.07 15.06
CA GLY A 258 0.34 -12.66 15.17
C GLY A 258 -1.15 -12.45 15.32
N PRO A 259 -1.57 -11.23 15.66
CA PRO A 259 -2.94 -10.96 16.11
C PRO A 259 -3.96 -11.09 14.98
N LEU A 260 -3.59 -10.65 13.77
CA LEU A 260 -4.52 -10.53 12.65
C LEU A 260 -3.80 -10.70 11.32
N VAL A 261 -4.24 -11.68 10.54
CA VAL A 261 -3.92 -11.86 9.13
C VAL A 261 -4.94 -11.10 8.31
N VAL A 262 -4.46 -10.35 7.34
CA VAL A 262 -5.31 -9.57 6.43
C VAL A 262 -5.09 -9.98 4.98
N VAL A 263 -6.17 -10.07 4.22
CA VAL A 263 -6.13 -10.12 2.76
C VAL A 263 -6.09 -8.68 2.26
N ARG A 264 -5.03 -8.33 1.53
CA ARG A 264 -4.92 -7.05 0.85
C ARG A 264 -5.48 -7.16 -0.56
N VAL A 265 -6.68 -6.64 -0.77
CA VAL A 265 -7.37 -6.64 -2.07
C VAL A 265 -7.23 -5.27 -2.71
N VAL A 266 -6.73 -5.19 -3.93
CA VAL A 266 -6.81 -3.96 -4.73
C VAL A 266 -8.00 -4.09 -5.66
N THR A 267 -8.87 -3.10 -5.63
CA THR A 267 -10.03 -3.02 -6.52
C THR A 267 -9.96 -1.76 -7.37
N GLY A 268 -10.49 -1.83 -8.58
CA GLY A 268 -10.72 -0.69 -9.45
C GLY A 268 -12.18 -0.67 -9.88
N ILE A 269 -12.77 0.52 -9.98
CA ILE A 269 -14.13 0.70 -10.49
C ILE A 269 -14.07 1.36 -11.85
N LEU A 270 -14.83 0.88 -12.83
CA LEU A 270 -14.98 1.53 -14.13
C LEU A 270 -15.87 2.78 -14.02
N PRO A 271 -15.81 3.72 -14.97
CA PRO A 271 -16.78 4.81 -15.05
C PRO A 271 -18.23 4.33 -15.10
N SER A 272 -18.49 3.12 -15.63
CA SER A 272 -19.81 2.45 -15.63
C SER A 272 -20.31 2.08 -14.23
N GLY A 273 -19.42 1.99 -13.23
CA GLY A 273 -19.73 1.50 -11.88
C GLY A 273 -19.33 0.04 -11.65
N ASP A 274 -18.85 -0.67 -12.67
CA ASP A 274 -18.41 -2.06 -12.53
C ASP A 274 -17.09 -2.14 -11.74
N VAL A 275 -17.09 -2.93 -10.67
CA VAL A 275 -15.92 -3.11 -9.81
C VAL A 275 -15.20 -4.40 -10.18
N HIS A 276 -13.88 -4.30 -10.37
CA HIS A 276 -12.99 -5.41 -10.65
C HIS A 276 -11.89 -5.51 -9.61
N ARG A 277 -11.49 -6.73 -9.28
CA ARG A 277 -10.24 -7.01 -8.57
C ARG A 277 -9.07 -6.74 -9.51
N VAL A 278 -8.11 -5.95 -9.04
CA VAL A 278 -6.89 -5.57 -9.76
C VAL A 278 -5.70 -6.42 -9.33
N ALA A 279 -5.54 -6.65 -8.03
CA ALA A 279 -4.47 -7.46 -7.46
C ALA A 279 -4.89 -7.95 -6.07
N CYS A 280 -4.29 -9.03 -5.59
CA CYS A 280 -4.64 -9.57 -4.27
C CYS A 280 -3.47 -10.31 -3.64
N MET A 281 -3.24 -10.10 -2.35
CA MET A 281 -2.23 -10.85 -1.61
C MET A 281 -2.64 -11.04 -0.16
N LEU A 282 -2.10 -12.06 0.48
CA LEU A 282 -2.20 -12.24 1.93
C LEU A 282 -1.04 -11.51 2.61
N SER A 283 -1.34 -10.75 3.66
CA SER A 283 -0.36 -10.02 4.47
C SER A 283 -0.40 -10.59 5.89
N MET A 284 0.69 -11.26 6.27
CA MET A 284 0.82 -11.90 7.57
C MET A 284 1.72 -11.06 8.50
N PRO A 285 1.38 -10.95 9.79
CA PRO A 285 2.27 -10.38 10.78
C PRO A 285 3.61 -11.12 10.83
N ASN A 286 4.70 -10.44 11.18
CA ASN A 286 6.02 -11.05 11.32
C ASN A 286 6.66 -10.76 12.70
N GLY A 287 5.88 -10.23 13.66
CA GLY A 287 6.42 -9.71 14.94
C GLY A 287 7.40 -8.53 14.80
N ARG A 288 7.64 -8.03 13.58
CA ARG A 288 8.46 -6.85 13.25
C ARG A 288 7.60 -5.80 12.54
N HIS A 289 8.19 -4.65 12.20
CA HIS A 289 7.49 -3.52 11.57
C HIS A 289 6.88 -3.78 10.18
N ARG A 290 7.21 -4.88 9.49
CA ARG A 290 6.70 -5.15 8.13
C ARG A 290 6.14 -6.58 8.03
N PRO A 291 5.00 -6.76 7.32
CA PRO A 291 4.39 -8.06 7.15
C PRO A 291 5.16 -8.94 6.15
N ILE A 292 4.91 -10.24 6.22
CA ILE A 292 5.27 -11.21 5.18
C ILE A 292 4.15 -11.21 4.14
N LEU A 293 4.53 -11.19 2.87
CA LEU A 293 3.58 -11.15 1.77
C LEU A 293 3.47 -12.54 1.15
N CYS A 294 2.25 -12.99 0.89
CA CYS A 294 1.99 -14.27 0.24
C CYS A 294 1.08 -14.10 -0.96
N ALA A 295 1.47 -14.69 -2.09
CA ALA A 295 0.61 -14.88 -3.24
C ALA A 295 -0.21 -16.15 -3.03
N ILE A 296 -1.47 -16.08 -3.46
CA ILE A 296 -2.45 -17.16 -3.34
C ILE A 296 -2.83 -17.59 -4.76
N ASP A 297 -2.90 -18.89 -4.98
CA ASP A 297 -3.53 -19.48 -6.16
C ASP A 297 -5.06 -19.42 -5.96
N ASP A 298 -5.76 -18.75 -6.87
CA ASP A 298 -7.20 -18.48 -6.69
C ASP A 298 -8.05 -19.75 -6.75
N ASP A 299 -7.74 -20.66 -7.67
CA ASP A 299 -8.53 -21.89 -7.87
C ASP A 299 -8.44 -22.81 -6.64
N THR A 300 -7.24 -22.95 -6.10
CA THR A 300 -6.98 -23.80 -4.93
C THR A 300 -7.19 -23.08 -3.60
N CYS A 301 -7.18 -21.73 -3.59
CA CYS A 301 -7.10 -20.88 -2.41
C CYS A 301 -5.88 -21.17 -1.53
N GLN A 302 -4.79 -21.68 -2.11
CA GLN A 302 -3.58 -22.04 -1.38
C GLN A 302 -2.47 -21.03 -1.59
N VAL A 303 -1.63 -20.84 -0.57
CA VAL A 303 -0.42 -20.02 -0.70
C VAL A 303 0.51 -20.67 -1.73
N SER A 304 0.84 -19.94 -2.79
CA SER A 304 1.71 -20.41 -3.87
C SER A 304 3.14 -19.87 -3.76
N ARG A 305 3.30 -18.66 -3.22
CA ARG A 305 4.60 -17.98 -3.08
C ARG A 305 4.61 -17.06 -1.88
N ILE A 306 5.79 -16.88 -1.28
CA ILE A 306 6.01 -16.05 -0.09
C ILE A 306 7.20 -15.13 -0.34
N LEU A 307 7.06 -13.86 0.04
CA LEU A 307 8.15 -12.91 0.12
C LEU A 307 8.36 -12.42 1.56
N SER A 308 9.61 -12.46 1.99
CA SER A 308 10.07 -11.87 3.24
C SER A 308 9.99 -10.34 3.22
N VAL A 309 10.20 -9.73 4.39
CA VAL A 309 10.18 -8.28 4.62
C VAL A 309 11.15 -7.50 3.71
N ASP A 310 12.26 -8.11 3.33
CA ASP A 310 13.27 -7.54 2.44
C ASP A 310 13.00 -7.78 0.94
N GLY A 311 11.91 -8.47 0.62
CA GLY A 311 11.52 -8.82 -0.75
C GLY A 311 12.18 -10.09 -1.29
N SER A 312 12.96 -10.81 -0.48
CA SER A 312 13.53 -12.12 -0.85
C SER A 312 12.48 -13.22 -0.80
N ALA A 313 12.66 -14.26 -1.63
CA ALA A 313 11.80 -15.43 -1.56
C ALA A 313 11.97 -16.15 -0.22
N ALA A 314 10.85 -16.52 0.40
CA ALA A 314 10.82 -17.27 1.64
C ALA A 314 10.09 -18.59 1.48
N HIS A 315 10.43 -19.57 2.31
CA HIS A 315 9.74 -20.86 2.37
C HIS A 315 8.96 -21.05 3.67
N SER A 316 9.36 -20.37 4.74
CA SER A 316 8.75 -20.49 6.07
C SER A 316 8.63 -19.15 6.80
N HIS A 317 7.80 -19.11 7.85
CA HIS A 317 7.75 -17.97 8.76
C HIS A 317 9.06 -17.85 9.52
N PRO A 318 9.69 -16.66 9.57
CA PRO A 318 10.96 -16.48 10.26
C PRO A 318 10.81 -16.55 11.79
N VAL A 319 9.59 -16.41 12.33
CA VAL A 319 9.31 -16.56 13.78
C VAL A 319 8.70 -17.92 14.15
N SER A 320 7.63 -18.37 13.48
CA SER A 320 6.96 -19.63 13.84
C SER A 320 7.57 -20.86 13.20
N GLY A 321 8.48 -20.72 12.23
CA GLY A 321 9.09 -21.83 11.50
C GLY A 321 8.15 -22.56 10.53
N HIS A 322 6.86 -22.21 10.48
CA HIS A 322 5.87 -22.91 9.66
C HIS A 322 6.09 -22.66 8.16
N THR A 323 5.97 -23.71 7.36
CA THR A 323 5.92 -23.62 5.90
C THR A 323 4.50 -23.24 5.48
N PHE A 324 4.35 -22.25 4.61
CA PHE A 324 3.02 -21.80 4.18
C PHE A 324 2.63 -22.26 2.80
N VAL A 325 3.58 -22.58 1.91
CA VAL A 325 3.24 -23.02 0.55
C VAL A 325 2.34 -24.26 0.62
N GLY A 326 1.21 -24.22 -0.10
CA GLY A 326 0.16 -25.26 -0.05
C GLY A 326 -0.88 -25.08 1.06
N MET A 327 -0.68 -24.15 2.00
CA MET A 327 -1.67 -23.85 3.05
C MET A 327 -2.89 -23.17 2.43
N ARG A 328 -4.07 -23.72 2.69
CA ARG A 328 -5.36 -23.12 2.26
C ARG A 328 -5.70 -21.91 3.14
N VAL A 329 -6.06 -20.81 2.50
CA VAL A 329 -6.53 -19.59 3.16
C VAL A 329 -8.05 -19.62 3.29
N PRO A 330 -8.61 -19.68 4.51
CA PRO A 330 -10.06 -19.63 4.70
C PRO A 330 -10.64 -18.29 4.26
N HIS A 331 -11.89 -18.31 3.79
CA HIS A 331 -12.65 -17.14 3.34
C HIS A 331 -12.01 -16.31 2.21
N TRP A 332 -11.01 -16.81 1.48
CA TRP A 332 -10.28 -16.06 0.44
C TRP A 332 -11.20 -15.32 -0.54
N HIS A 333 -12.11 -16.04 -1.20
CA HIS A 333 -13.06 -15.45 -2.14
C HIS A 333 -14.03 -14.47 -1.46
N ALA A 334 -14.52 -14.82 -0.27
CA ALA A 334 -15.42 -13.95 0.49
C ALA A 334 -14.75 -12.61 0.88
N CYS A 335 -13.43 -12.60 1.17
CA CYS A 335 -12.68 -11.36 1.38
C CYS A 335 -12.65 -10.48 0.12
N ILE A 336 -12.43 -11.09 -1.05
CA ILE A 336 -12.40 -10.38 -2.34
C ILE A 336 -13.78 -9.81 -2.66
N GLU A 337 -14.83 -10.62 -2.50
CA GLU A 337 -16.22 -10.22 -2.73
C GLU A 337 -16.61 -9.06 -1.81
N LEU A 338 -16.27 -9.13 -0.52
CA LEU A 338 -16.51 -8.06 0.44
C LEU A 338 -15.83 -6.75 0.01
N ALA A 339 -14.56 -6.80 -0.40
CA ALA A 339 -13.85 -5.61 -0.89
C ALA A 339 -14.48 -5.01 -2.16
N CYS A 340 -14.88 -5.86 -3.12
CA CYS A 340 -15.57 -5.42 -4.33
C CYS A 340 -16.93 -4.79 -4.03
N ASN A 341 -17.71 -5.40 -3.13
CA ASN A 341 -19.01 -4.88 -2.71
C ASN A 341 -18.86 -3.56 -1.95
N ALA A 342 -17.87 -3.44 -1.07
CA ALA A 342 -17.58 -2.20 -0.37
C ALA A 342 -17.27 -1.06 -1.33
N HIS A 343 -16.40 -1.30 -2.33
CA HIS A 343 -16.07 -0.30 -3.34
C HIS A 343 -17.32 0.15 -4.11
N ARG A 344 -18.17 -0.80 -4.52
CA ARG A 344 -19.38 -0.51 -5.29
C ARG A 344 -20.38 0.32 -4.50
N LEU A 345 -20.62 -0.03 -3.24
CA LEU A 345 -21.70 0.54 -2.44
C LEU A 345 -21.29 1.85 -1.75
N GLY A 346 -20.16 1.86 -1.04
CA GLY A 346 -19.79 2.97 -0.17
C GLY A 346 -18.72 3.91 -0.71
N PHE A 347 -17.90 3.45 -1.69
CA PHE A 347 -16.66 4.14 -2.06
C PHE A 347 -16.49 4.37 -3.57
N GLN A 348 -17.60 4.39 -4.30
CA GLN A 348 -17.69 4.57 -5.75
C GLN A 348 -17.00 5.81 -6.32
N ARG A 349 -16.69 6.81 -5.49
CA ARG A 349 -15.98 8.02 -5.89
C ARG A 349 -14.47 7.80 -6.08
N PHE A 350 -13.89 6.74 -5.51
CA PHE A 350 -12.49 6.42 -5.73
C PHE A 350 -12.33 5.60 -7.01
N ALA A 351 -11.23 5.81 -7.76
CA ALA A 351 -10.98 4.99 -8.96
C ALA A 351 -10.38 3.63 -8.59
N PHE A 352 -9.48 3.64 -7.60
CA PHE A 352 -8.81 2.47 -7.07
C PHE A 352 -8.68 2.56 -5.55
N LEU A 353 -8.84 1.42 -4.88
CA LEU A 353 -8.69 1.28 -3.44
C LEU A 353 -7.98 -0.02 -3.10
N GLY A 354 -7.07 0.04 -2.13
CA GLY A 354 -6.50 -1.13 -1.47
C GLY A 354 -7.15 -1.36 -0.12
N TRP A 355 -7.82 -2.49 0.00
CA TRP A 355 -8.59 -2.92 1.16
C TRP A 355 -7.76 -3.89 2.00
N ASP A 356 -7.73 -3.68 3.31
CA ASP A 356 -7.24 -4.67 4.24
C ASP A 356 -8.46 -5.36 4.87
N VAL A 357 -8.63 -6.66 4.58
CA VAL A 357 -9.76 -7.47 5.04
C VAL A 357 -9.26 -8.52 6.03
N ALA A 358 -9.70 -8.44 7.28
CA ALA A 358 -9.40 -9.42 8.30
C ALA A 358 -10.07 -10.75 8.01
N ILE A 359 -9.34 -11.84 8.26
CA ILE A 359 -9.90 -13.19 8.26
C ILE A 359 -10.16 -13.60 9.71
N THR A 360 -11.41 -13.58 10.14
CA THR A 360 -11.82 -14.03 11.49
C THR A 360 -12.54 -15.39 11.42
N ALA A 361 -12.86 -15.98 12.57
CA ALA A 361 -13.62 -17.22 12.64
C ALA A 361 -15.06 -17.08 12.11
N ASP A 362 -15.67 -15.91 12.31
CA ASP A 362 -17.07 -15.64 11.94
C ASP A 362 -17.21 -15.11 10.50
N GLY A 363 -16.08 -14.88 9.81
CA GLY A 363 -16.04 -14.44 8.43
C GLY A 363 -15.12 -13.24 8.19
N PRO A 364 -15.14 -12.68 6.97
CA PRO A 364 -14.30 -11.53 6.62
C PRO A 364 -14.84 -10.22 7.19
N LEU A 365 -13.94 -9.38 7.71
CA LEU A 365 -14.28 -8.03 8.18
C LEU A 365 -13.37 -6.98 7.53
N LEU A 366 -13.94 -5.89 7.02
CA LEU A 366 -13.15 -4.73 6.58
C LEU A 366 -12.41 -4.11 7.78
N VAL A 367 -11.10 -3.90 7.64
CA VAL A 367 -10.26 -3.27 8.68
C VAL A 367 -9.98 -1.81 8.33
N GLU A 368 -9.51 -1.58 7.11
CA GLU A 368 -9.24 -0.25 6.58
C GLU A 368 -9.22 -0.29 5.05
N THR A 369 -9.27 0.89 4.43
CA THR A 369 -9.05 1.04 2.99
C THR A 369 -8.12 2.20 2.73
N ASN A 370 -7.37 2.14 1.64
CA ASN A 370 -6.31 3.08 1.33
C ASN A 370 -6.35 3.51 -0.14
N ALA A 371 -6.40 4.82 -0.39
CA ALA A 371 -6.24 5.39 -1.74
C ALA A 371 -4.85 5.14 -2.34
N GLY A 372 -3.83 4.98 -1.49
CA GLY A 372 -2.49 4.55 -1.88
C GLY A 372 -2.23 3.14 -1.36
N TRP A 373 -2.10 2.18 -2.27
CA TRP A 373 -2.17 0.76 -1.91
C TRP A 373 -0.87 -0.02 -2.17
N GLY A 374 0.22 0.69 -2.49
CA GLY A 374 1.57 0.09 -2.54
C GLY A 374 1.76 -0.89 -3.69
N ALA A 375 1.44 -0.45 -4.92
CA ALA A 375 1.52 -1.23 -6.17
C ALA A 375 2.79 -2.07 -6.37
N MET A 376 3.92 -1.61 -5.85
CA MET A 376 5.18 -2.34 -5.87
C MET A 376 5.05 -3.74 -5.24
N HIS A 377 4.42 -3.85 -4.07
CA HIS A 377 4.34 -5.11 -3.35
C HIS A 377 3.51 -6.16 -4.11
N HIS A 378 2.41 -5.74 -4.73
CA HIS A 378 1.57 -6.61 -5.56
C HIS A 378 2.33 -7.13 -6.80
N GLN A 379 3.07 -6.26 -7.49
CA GLN A 379 3.87 -6.67 -8.66
C GLN A 379 5.07 -7.55 -8.27
N MET A 380 5.62 -7.37 -7.06
CA MET A 380 6.70 -8.20 -6.56
C MET A 380 6.22 -9.61 -6.18
N ILE A 381 5.11 -9.72 -5.43
CA ILE A 381 4.63 -11.00 -4.91
C ILE A 381 4.04 -11.89 -6.01
N GLU A 382 3.29 -11.30 -6.95
CA GLU A 382 2.74 -12.01 -8.11
C GLU A 382 3.79 -12.20 -9.22
N ASP A 383 4.90 -11.48 -9.15
CA ASP A 383 6.00 -11.47 -10.13
C ASP A 383 5.55 -11.13 -11.55
N LYS A 384 4.52 -10.27 -11.63
CA LYS A 384 3.84 -9.85 -12.85
C LYS A 384 3.60 -8.34 -12.85
N PRO A 385 3.59 -7.71 -14.02
CA PRO A 385 3.24 -6.29 -14.14
C PRO A 385 1.75 -6.04 -13.91
N LEU A 386 1.39 -4.84 -13.44
CA LEU A 386 -0.02 -4.42 -13.37
C LEU A 386 -0.68 -4.24 -14.74
N GLY A 387 0.11 -4.11 -15.82
CA GLY A 387 -0.42 -4.08 -17.18
C GLY A 387 -1.14 -5.37 -17.59
N ASP A 388 -0.87 -6.50 -16.92
CA ASP A 388 -1.54 -7.78 -17.15
C ASP A 388 -2.87 -7.91 -16.37
N THR A 389 -3.24 -6.88 -15.60
CA THR A 389 -4.46 -6.84 -14.79
C THR A 389 -5.43 -5.78 -15.32
N PRO A 390 -6.68 -5.73 -14.82
CA PRO A 390 -7.63 -4.68 -15.22
C PRO A 390 -7.17 -3.25 -14.91
N PHE A 391 -6.06 -3.05 -14.17
CA PHE A 391 -5.55 -1.73 -13.79
C PHE A 391 -5.41 -0.77 -14.97
N ALA A 392 -4.73 -1.19 -16.04
CA ALA A 392 -4.44 -0.32 -17.17
C ALA A 392 -5.74 0.10 -17.89
N THR A 393 -6.64 -0.84 -18.14
CA THR A 393 -7.93 -0.61 -18.78
C THR A 393 -8.80 0.34 -17.97
N ILE A 394 -8.92 0.12 -16.66
CA ILE A 394 -9.72 0.97 -15.77
C ILE A 394 -9.14 2.38 -15.70
N ALA A 395 -7.82 2.51 -15.56
CA ALA A 395 -7.15 3.81 -15.50
C ALA A 395 -7.35 4.58 -16.81
N MET A 396 -7.23 3.92 -17.97
CA MET A 396 -7.51 4.53 -19.28
C MET A 396 -8.95 5.03 -19.37
N ALA A 397 -9.93 4.22 -18.98
CA ALA A 397 -11.33 4.60 -19.02
C ALA A 397 -11.62 5.90 -18.24
N HIS A 398 -11.01 6.10 -17.07
CA HIS A 398 -11.14 7.35 -16.30
C HIS A 398 -10.38 8.54 -16.89
N LEU A 399 -9.26 8.29 -17.57
CA LEU A 399 -8.48 9.33 -18.23
C LEU A 399 -9.22 9.88 -19.46
N GLU A 400 -9.92 9.00 -20.18
CA GLU A 400 -10.70 9.34 -21.38
C GLU A 400 -12.08 9.91 -21.04
N SER A 401 -12.69 9.47 -19.93
CA SER A 401 -13.98 10.00 -19.47
C SER A 401 -13.87 11.45 -18.98
N PRO A 402 -14.90 12.29 -19.18
CA PRO A 402 -14.94 13.63 -18.61
C PRO A 402 -14.89 13.59 -17.07
N PRO A 403 -14.32 14.61 -16.41
CA PRO A 403 -14.35 14.70 -14.94
C PRO A 403 -15.80 14.67 -14.43
N CYS A 404 -16.03 14.09 -13.24
CA CYS A 404 -17.36 14.11 -12.64
C CYS A 404 -17.84 15.56 -12.40
N ALA A 405 -19.09 15.81 -12.77
CA ALA A 405 -19.78 17.09 -12.61
C ALA A 405 -20.03 17.47 -11.15
#